data_AF-A0A352F0M0-F1
#
_entry.id   AF-A0A352F0M0-F1
#
_cell.length_a   1.000
_cell.length_b   1.000
_cell.length_c   1.000
_cell.angle_alpha   90.00
_cell.angle_beta   90.00
_cell.angle_gamma   90.00
#
_symmetry.space_group_name_H-M   'P 1'
#
loop_
_entity.id
_entity.type
_entity.pdbx_description
1 polymer ?
#
loop_
_entity_poly.entity_id
_entity_poly.type
_entity_poly.pdbx_seq_one_letter_code
_entity_poly.pdbx_strand_id
1 'polypeptide(L)'
;MNVTRRPVNSNVRHLMTKSSRSDTCLKCGGELLQTDKNTFTGEVWREYTCRSCGHVVDVNEGTALWQVLHDAAEKAKQEKGDK
;
A
#
# COMPACT_ATOMS: atom_id res chain seq x y z
N MET A 1 -5.14 -49.91 17.18
CA MET A 1 -5.39 -48.46 17.37
C MET A 1 -5.04 -47.78 16.04
N ASN A 2 -6.03 -47.54 15.17
CA ASN A 2 -5.79 -47.03 13.82
C ASN A 2 -6.10 -45.53 13.81
N VAL A 3 -5.08 -44.69 13.68
CA VAL A 3 -5.23 -43.23 13.60
C VAL A 3 -5.33 -42.84 12.14
N THR A 4 -6.56 -42.72 11.64
CA THR A 4 -6.84 -42.22 10.30
C THR A 4 -6.50 -40.72 10.25
N ARG A 5 -5.32 -40.38 9.70
CA ARG A 5 -4.95 -39.00 9.42
C ARG A 5 -5.82 -38.48 8.26
N ARG A 6 -6.65 -37.48 8.54
CA ARG A 6 -7.43 -36.76 7.51
C ARG A 6 -6.46 -36.01 6.59
N PRO A 7 -6.67 -36.01 5.27
CA PRO A 7 -5.89 -35.17 4.37
C PRO A 7 -6.26 -33.70 4.59
N VAL A 8 -5.25 -32.87 4.87
CA VAL A 8 -5.41 -31.42 4.98
C VAL A 8 -5.51 -30.86 3.57
N ASN A 9 -6.73 -30.51 3.14
CA ASN A 9 -6.97 -29.84 1.87
C ASN A 9 -6.62 -28.35 2.03
N SER A 10 -5.33 -28.02 1.89
CA SER A 10 -4.85 -26.63 1.88
C SER A 10 -5.01 -26.00 0.50
N ASN A 11 -6.25 -25.74 0.09
CA ASN A 11 -6.53 -24.86 -1.04
C ASN A 11 -6.55 -23.39 -0.57
N VAL A 12 -5.40 -22.90 -0.10
CA VAL A 12 -5.22 -21.47 0.14
C VAL A 12 -4.74 -20.85 -1.17
N ARG A 13 -5.67 -20.52 -2.06
CA ARG A 13 -5.37 -19.67 -3.20
C ARG A 13 -5.01 -18.30 -2.66
N HIS A 14 -3.71 -18.02 -2.60
CA HIS A 14 -3.20 -16.67 -2.39
C HIS A 14 -3.60 -15.85 -3.63
N LEU A 15 -4.78 -15.24 -3.58
CA LEU A 15 -5.14 -14.16 -4.48
C LEU A 15 -4.24 -12.99 -4.09
N MET A 16 -2.99 -13.00 -4.57
CA MET A 16 -2.24 -11.76 -4.75
C MET A 16 -3.07 -10.95 -5.74
N THR A 17 -3.96 -10.11 -5.21
CA THR A 17 -4.60 -9.04 -5.97
C THR A 17 -3.45 -8.19 -6.50
N LYS A 18 -3.05 -8.49 -7.74
CA LYS A 18 -2.08 -7.74 -8.51
C LYS A 18 -2.65 -6.33 -8.58
N SER A 19 -2.20 -5.46 -7.68
CA SER A 19 -2.49 -4.03 -7.74
C SER A 19 -1.98 -3.60 -9.10
N SER A 20 -2.90 -3.45 -10.05
CA SER A 20 -2.61 -3.07 -11.43
C SER A 20 -2.26 -1.58 -11.43
N ARG A 21 -1.14 -1.24 -10.80
CA ARG A 21 -0.43 0.00 -11.06
C ARG A 21 0.18 -0.21 -12.43
N SER A 22 -0.43 0.38 -13.44
CA SER A 22 0.18 0.43 -14.75
C SER A 22 1.34 1.42 -14.66
N ASP A 23 2.58 0.93 -14.72
CA ASP A 23 3.80 1.76 -14.86
C ASP A 23 3.87 2.50 -16.22
N THR A 24 2.73 2.62 -16.90
CA THR A 24 2.58 3.14 -18.26
C THR A 24 1.70 4.38 -18.25
N CYS A 25 2.15 5.41 -18.93
CA CYS A 25 1.44 6.67 -19.11
C CYS A 25 0.16 6.47 -19.92
N LEU A 26 -0.98 6.92 -19.39
CA LEU A 26 -2.27 6.81 -20.07
C LEU A 26 -2.36 7.64 -21.36
N LYS A 27 -1.51 8.66 -21.52
CA LYS A 27 -1.51 9.53 -22.71
C LYS A 27 -0.74 8.97 -23.89
N CYS A 28 0.40 8.33 -23.65
CA CYS A 28 1.31 7.91 -24.73
C CYS A 28 1.80 6.46 -24.60
N GLY A 29 1.43 5.74 -23.55
CA GLY A 29 1.94 4.39 -23.25
C GLY A 29 3.39 4.34 -22.77
N GLY A 30 4.08 5.47 -22.67
CA GLY A 30 5.47 5.54 -22.21
C GLY A 30 5.64 5.26 -20.72
N GLU A 31 6.88 5.02 -20.28
CA GLU A 31 7.19 4.71 -18.88
C GLU A 31 6.91 5.90 -17.95
N LEU A 32 6.27 5.62 -16.82
CA LEU A 32 6.10 6.55 -15.70
C LEU A 32 7.22 6.35 -14.69
N LEU A 33 7.90 7.43 -14.31
CA LEU A 33 8.91 7.43 -13.26
C LEU A 33 8.46 8.26 -12.08
N GLN A 34 8.63 7.72 -10.89
CA GLN A 34 8.32 8.46 -9.67
C GLN A 34 9.31 9.62 -9.50
N THR A 35 8.79 10.85 -9.47
CA THR A 35 9.59 12.08 -9.34
C THR A 35 9.54 12.64 -7.92
N ASP A 36 8.45 12.44 -7.20
CA ASP A 36 8.31 12.88 -5.81
C ASP A 36 7.61 11.84 -4.92
N LYS A 37 7.87 11.93 -3.62
CA LYS A 37 7.13 11.23 -2.58
C LYS A 37 6.96 12.14 -1.37
N ASN A 38 5.71 12.44 -1.04
CA ASN A 38 5.34 13.25 0.11
C ASN A 38 4.55 12.42 1.13
N THR A 39 4.93 12.52 2.40
CA THR A 39 4.21 11.90 3.54
C THR A 39 3.89 12.87 4.67
N PHE A 40 4.08 14.16 4.47
CA PHE A 40 4.04 15.16 5.54
C PHE A 40 2.64 15.38 6.13
N THR A 41 1.59 15.16 5.34
CA THR A 41 0.19 15.36 5.74
C THR A 41 -0.43 14.17 6.48
N GLY A 42 0.33 13.09 6.69
CA GLY A 42 -0.20 11.82 7.20
C GLY A 42 -0.77 10.92 6.10
N GLU A 43 -0.78 11.37 4.84
CA GLU A 43 -1.08 10.56 3.65
C GLU A 43 0.17 10.35 2.80
N VAL A 44 0.20 9.30 1.99
CA VAL A 44 1.27 9.00 1.05
C VAL A 44 0.86 9.50 -0.33
N TRP A 45 1.45 10.61 -0.74
CA TRP A 45 1.34 11.14 -2.09
C TRP A 45 2.58 10.79 -2.90
N ARG A 46 2.40 10.36 -4.14
CA ARG A 46 3.48 10.11 -5.09
C ARG A 46 3.19 10.77 -6.42
N GLU A 47 4.17 11.52 -6.90
CA GLU A 47 4.14 12.11 -8.23
C GLU A 47 4.91 11.20 -9.19
N TYR A 48 4.33 10.96 -10.36
CA TYR A 48 4.97 10.26 -11.46
C TYR A 48 4.98 11.13 -12.70
N THR A 49 6.15 11.24 -13.33
CA THR A 49 6.32 11.94 -14.60
C THR A 49 6.63 10.95 -15.71
N CYS A 50 5.91 11.06 -16.82
CA CYS A 50 6.19 10.26 -18.01
C CYS A 50 7.45 10.75 -18.71
N ARG A 51 8.42 9.85 -18.93
CA ARG A 51 9.66 10.20 -19.64
C ARG A 51 9.45 10.57 -21.11
N SER A 52 8.46 9.99 -21.75
CA SER A 52 8.24 10.16 -23.20
C SER A 52 7.51 11.46 -23.54
N CYS A 53 6.49 11.83 -22.77
CA CYS A 53 5.65 13.00 -23.09
C CYS A 53 5.60 14.07 -21.99
N GLY A 54 6.30 13.87 -20.87
CA GLY A 54 6.32 14.82 -19.75
C GLY A 54 5.00 14.91 -18.97
N HIS A 55 4.05 14.00 -19.19
CA HIS A 55 2.79 14.02 -18.45
C HIS A 55 3.02 13.65 -16.97
N VAL A 56 2.58 14.53 -16.08
CA VAL A 56 2.62 14.35 -14.63
C VAL A 56 1.30 13.77 -14.12
N VAL A 57 1.39 12.84 -13.19
CA VAL A 57 0.26 12.19 -12.49
C VAL A 57 0.58 12.09 -11.01
N ASP A 58 -0.32 12.59 -10.17
CA ASP A 58 -0.27 12.43 -8.71
C ASP A 58 -1.17 11.30 -8.24
N VAL A 59 -0.65 10.47 -7.35
CA VAL A 59 -1.36 9.31 -6.79
C VAL A 59 -1.32 9.36 -5.27
N ASN A 60 -2.50 9.34 -4.65
CA ASN A 60 -2.65 9.09 -3.22
C ASN A 60 -2.67 7.57 -2.95
N GLU A 61 -1.69 7.08 -2.21
CA GLU A 61 -1.57 5.66 -1.81
C GLU A 61 -2.19 5.36 -0.43
N GLY A 62 -2.84 6.35 0.19
CA GLY A 62 -3.53 6.22 1.48
C GLY A 62 -2.69 6.72 2.66
N THR A 63 -2.99 6.22 3.87
CA THR A 63 -2.37 6.71 5.10
C THR A 63 -0.87 6.35 5.18
N ALA A 64 -0.06 7.32 5.59
CA ALA A 64 1.36 7.11 5.85
C ALA A 64 1.58 6.22 7.07
N LEU A 65 2.58 5.32 6.98
CA LEU A 65 2.89 4.38 8.06
C LEU A 65 3.15 5.09 9.40
N TRP A 66 3.86 6.21 9.38
CA TRP A 66 4.16 6.95 10.60
C TRP A 66 2.89 7.47 11.29
N GLN A 67 1.87 7.86 10.52
CA GLN A 67 0.58 8.32 11.05
C GLN A 67 -0.13 7.15 11.75
N VAL A 68 -0.19 5.98 11.10
CA VAL A 68 -0.78 4.77 11.70
C VAL A 68 -0.10 4.40 13.02
N LEU A 69 1.24 4.46 13.06
CA LEU A 69 2.01 4.17 14.28
C LEU A 69 1.81 5.24 15.36
N HIS A 70 1.73 6.50 14.98
CA HIS A 70 1.44 7.60 15.89
C HIS A 70 0.07 7.44 16.54
N ASP A 71 -0.97 7.21 15.75
CA ASP A 71 -2.34 7.04 16.22
C ASP A 71 -2.45 5.82 17.16
N ALA A 72 -1.80 4.71 16.82
CA ALA A 72 -1.74 3.52 17.67
C ALA A 72 -1.03 3.80 19.02
N ALA A 73 0.04 4.60 18.99
CA ALA A 73 0.76 4.97 20.20
C ALA A 73 -0.06 5.89 21.11
N GLU A 74 -0.75 6.89 20.56
CA GLU A 74 -1.62 7.78 21.33
C GLU A 74 -2.81 7.02 21.94
N LYS A 75 -3.43 6.11 21.18
CA LYS A 75 -4.50 5.25 21.69
C LYS A 75 -4.03 4.41 22.89
N ALA A 76 -2.84 3.81 22.80
CA ALA A 76 -2.29 3.01 23.89
C ALA A 76 -1.93 3.84 25.13
N LYS A 77 -1.61 5.14 24.98
CA LYS A 77 -1.41 6.05 26.12
C LYS A 77 -2.73 6.39 26.80
N GLN A 78 -3.77 6.67 26.03
CA GLN A 78 -5.10 6.97 26.55
C GLN A 78 -5.65 5.80 27.37
N GLU A 79 -5.51 4.57 26.86
CA GLU A 79 -5.93 3.34 27.57
C GLU A 79 -5.15 3.09 28.87
N LYS A 80 -3.94 3.64 29.02
CA LYS A 80 -3.11 3.49 30.22
C LYS A 80 -3.29 4.61 31.24
N GLY A 81 -3.72 5.80 30.79
CA GLY A 81 -3.96 6.97 31.65
C GLY A 81 -5.34 7.00 32.30
N ASP A 82 -6.28 6.19 31.81
CA ASP A 82 -7.64 6.03 32.34
C ASP A 82 -7.70 4.95 33.45
N LYS A 83 -6.73 4.94 34.37
CA LYS A 83 -6.65 3.96 35.46
C LYS A 83 -6.32 4.59 36.81
#